data_AF-A0A1B3N370-F1
#
_entry.id   AF-A0A1B3N370-F1
#
_cell.length_a   1.000
_cell.length_b   1.000
_cell.length_c   1.000
_cell.angle_alpha   90.00
_cell.angle_beta   90.00
_cell.angle_gamma   90.00
#
_symmetry.space_group_name_H-M   'P 1'
#
loop_
_entity.id
_entity.type
_entity.pdbx_description
1 polymer ?
#
loop_
_entity_poly.entity_id
_entity_poly.type
_entity_poly.pdbx_seq_one_letter_code
_entity_poly.pdbx_strand_id
1 'polypeptide(L)' 'MLRRIFNGRTVPVFVDGRPFLTYKEASRYLLSLAHDDRQKAFLDMRSGAAMGSVIEEQIVRPRRRVP' A
#
# COMPACT_ATOMS: atom_id res chain seq x y z
N MET A 1 -0.20 -11.64 0.58
CA MET A 1 -1.68 -11.55 0.41
C MET A 1 -2.09 -10.09 0.58
N LEU A 2 -2.52 -9.39 -0.49
CA LEU A 2 -2.84 -7.95 -0.44
C LEU A 2 -3.93 -7.61 0.58
N ARG A 3 -4.87 -8.51 0.84
CA ARG A 3 -5.91 -8.28 1.85
C ARG A 3 -5.35 -8.01 3.25
N ARG A 4 -4.21 -8.62 3.61
CA ARG A 4 -3.54 -8.39 4.90
C ARG A 4 -2.88 -7.01 4.97
N ILE A 5 -2.49 -6.44 3.83
CA ILE A 5 -1.82 -5.15 3.73
C ILE A 5 -2.78 -3.98 4.01
N PHE A 6 -4.05 -4.15 3.65
CA PHE A 6 -5.09 -3.13 3.83
C PHE A 6 -5.87 -3.28 5.14
N ASN A 7 -5.74 -4.41 5.86
CA ASN A 7 -6.41 -4.60 7.13
C ASN A 7 -5.82 -3.64 8.18
N GLY A 8 -6.65 -2.71 8.67
CA GLY A 8 -6.25 -1.74 9.70
C GLY A 8 -5.43 -0.56 9.19
N ARG A 9 -5.29 -0.38 7.87
CA ARG A 9 -4.57 0.75 7.29
C ARG A 9 -5.38 2.04 7.44
N THR A 10 -4.76 3.06 8.02
CA THR A 10 -5.24 4.46 8.05
C THR A 10 -4.53 5.33 7.02
N VAL A 11 -3.38 4.88 6.51
CA VAL A 11 -2.60 5.55 5.46
C VAL A 11 -2.87 4.89 4.10
N PRO A 12 -3.27 5.66 3.07
CA PRO A 12 -3.54 5.12 1.75
C PRO A 12 -2.27 4.64 1.04
N VAL A 13 -2.41 3.59 0.24
CA VAL A 13 -1.38 3.13 -0.71
C VAL A 13 -1.61 3.87 -2.03
N PHE A 14 -0.58 4.57 -2.51
CA PHE A 14 -0.65 5.29 -3.78
C PHE A 14 -0.19 4.41 -4.93
N VAL A 15 -0.97 4.37 -6.00
CA VAL A 15 -0.70 3.61 -7.23
C VAL A 15 -1.19 4.44 -8.38
N ASP A 16 -0.34 4.68 -9.38
CA ASP A 16 -0.72 5.42 -10.58
C ASP A 16 -1.35 6.80 -10.25
N GLY A 17 -0.80 7.47 -9.21
CA GLY A 17 -1.31 8.76 -8.71
C GLY A 17 -2.63 8.69 -7.94
N ARG A 18 -3.22 7.51 -7.74
CA ARG A 18 -4.48 7.32 -7.02
C ARG A 18 -4.26 6.72 -5.61
N PRO A 19 -4.83 7.32 -4.56
CA PRO A 19 -4.80 6.74 -3.22
C PRO A 19 -5.83 5.62 -3.07
N PHE A 20 -5.43 4.49 -2.50
CA PHE A 20 -6.30 3.40 -2.12
C PHE A 20 -6.18 3.12 -0.63
N LEU A 21 -7.31 3.18 0.09
CA LEU A 21 -7.33 2.90 1.53
C LEU A 21 -7.82 1.49 1.83
N THR A 22 -8.66 0.92 0.95
CA THR A 22 -9.23 -0.40 1.16
C THR A 22 -8.81 -1.40 0.08
N TYR A 23 -8.72 -2.67 0.48
CA TYR A 23 -8.51 -3.77 -0.46
C TYR A 23 -9.59 -3.82 -1.55
N LYS A 24 -10.84 -3.48 -1.20
CA LYS A 24 -11.97 -3.55 -2.13
C LYS A 24 -11.82 -2.55 -3.28
N GLU A 25 -11.37 -1.33 -2.98
CA GLU A 25 -11.10 -0.30 -4.00
C GLU A 25 -9.90 -0.68 -4.85
N ALA A 26 -8.79 -1.08 -4.22
CA ALA A 26 -7.59 -1.52 -4.91
C ALA A 26 -7.86 -2.72 -5.84
N SER A 27 -8.60 -3.72 -5.36
CA SER A 27 -9.00 -4.89 -6.16
C SER A 27 -9.90 -4.51 -7.33
N ARG A 28 -10.82 -3.57 -7.15
CA ARG A 28 -11.69 -3.10 -8.24
C ARG A 28 -10.89 -2.36 -9.30
N TYR A 29 -9.93 -1.52 -8.91
CA TYR A 29 -9.03 -0.84 -9.83
C TYR A 29 -8.17 -1.84 -10.63
N LEU A 30 -7.53 -2.81 -9.95
CA LEU A 30 -6.75 -3.84 -10.63
C LEU A 30 -7.58 -4.63 -11.67
N LEU A 31 -8.83 -4.95 -11.36
CA LEU A 31 -9.73 -5.65 -12.28
C LEU A 31 -10.17 -4.81 -13.48
N SER A 32 -10.20 -3.48 -13.34
CA SER A 32 -10.51 -2.56 -14.45
C SER A 32 -9.34 -2.36 -15.43
N LEU A 33 -8.13 -2.73 -15.05
CA LEU A 33 -6.93 -2.60 -15.88
C LEU A 33 -6.76 -3.77 -16.86
N ALA A 34 -6.11 -3.47 -17.98
CA ALA A 34 -5.55 -4.47 -18.90
C ALA A 34 -4.51 -5.35 -18.19
N HIS A 35 -4.22 -6.53 -18.76
CA HIS A 35 -3.40 -7.55 -18.10
C HIS A 35 -2.00 -7.02 -17.73
N ASP A 36 -1.34 -6.32 -18.64
CA ASP A 36 0.01 -5.78 -18.43
C ASP A 36 0.02 -4.67 -17.37
N ASP A 37 -0.95 -3.75 -17.43
CA ASP A 37 -1.08 -2.65 -16.46
C ASP A 37 -1.45 -3.17 -15.05
N ARG A 38 -2.26 -4.22 -14.99
CA ARG A 38 -2.66 -4.87 -13.73
C ARG A 38 -1.44 -5.44 -13.00
N GLN A 39 -0.52 -6.08 -13.73
CA GLN A 39 0.67 -6.67 -13.11
C GLN A 39 1.59 -5.59 -12.56
N LYS A 40 1.79 -4.49 -13.30
CA LYS A 40 2.56 -3.33 -12.84
C LYS A 40 1.91 -2.69 -11.59
N ALA A 41 0.62 -2.39 -11.64
CA ALA A 41 -0.11 -1.80 -10.52
C ALA A 41 -0.10 -2.70 -9.26
N PHE A 42 -0.15 -4.03 -9.44
CA PHE A 42 -0.04 -4.98 -8.32
C PHE A 42 1.32 -4.92 -7.63
N LEU A 43 2.41 -4.82 -8.41
CA LEU A 43 3.75 -4.69 -7.87
C LEU A 43 3.94 -3.36 -7.15
N ASP A 44 3.42 -2.27 -7.73
CA ASP A 44 3.45 -0.94 -7.12
C ASP A 44 2.66 -0.92 -5.80
N MET A 45 1.46 -1.52 -5.77
CA MET A 45 0.70 -1.69 -4.53
C MET A 45 1.48 -2.45 -3.46
N ARG A 46 2.18 -3.52 -3.86
CA ARG A 46 2.95 -4.35 -2.92
C ARG A 46 4.18 -3.62 -2.39
N SER A 47 4.85 -2.82 -3.21
CA SER A 47 6.01 -2.02 -2.83
C SER A 47 5.62 -0.82 -1.98
N GLY A 48 4.59 -0.06 -2.39
CA GLY A 48 4.04 1.06 -1.62
C GLY A 48 3.43 0.61 -0.29
N ALA A 49 2.91 -0.61 -0.23
CA ALA A 49 2.46 -1.23 1.01
C ALA A 49 3.59 -1.51 2.01
N ALA A 50 4.72 -2.00 1.53
CA ALA A 50 5.91 -2.22 2.34
C ALA A 50 6.48 -0.88 2.83
N MET A 51 6.60 0.11 1.93
CA MET A 51 7.09 1.45 2.27
C MET A 51 6.16 2.20 3.22
N GLY A 52 4.84 2.15 3.02
CA GLY A 52 3.83 2.75 3.91
C GLY A 52 3.87 2.21 5.34
N SER A 53 4.38 0.99 5.55
CA SER A 53 4.65 0.43 6.88
C SER A 53 5.91 1.02 7.52
N VAL A 54 6.90 1.42 6.71
CA VAL A 54 8.17 2.02 7.17
C VAL A 54 7.98 3.49 7.55
N ILE A 55 7.09 4.22 6.86
CA ILE A 55 6.81 5.64 7.17
C ILE A 55 6.03 5.77 8.49
N GLU A 56 5.07 4.88 8.79
CA GLU A 56 4.44 4.83 10.12
C GLU A 56 5.43 4.44 11.21
N GLU A 57 6.35 3.49 10.96
CA GLU A 57 7.36 3.11 11.95
C GLU A 57 8.30 4.28 12.29
N GLN A 58 8.63 5.16 11.33
CA GLN A 58 9.48 6.32 11.59
C GLN A 58 8.73 7.55 12.14
N ILE A 59 7.47 7.77 11.76
CA ILE A 59 6.69 8.94 12.20
C ILE A 59 6.00 8.70 13.55
N VAL A 60 5.51 7.48 13.83
CA VAL A 60 4.74 7.17 15.05
C VAL A 60 5.62 6.61 16.18
N ARG A 61 6.80 6.06 15.87
CA ARG A 61 7.78 5.61 16.87
C ARG A 61 9.18 6.10 16.49
N PRO A 62 9.63 7.27 16.97
CA PRO A 62 11.04 7.60 16.81
C PRO A 62 11.80 6.48 17.52
N ARG A 63 12.63 5.74 16.77
CA ARG A 63 13.47 4.68 17.35
C ARG A 63 14.17 5.29 18.54
N ARG A 64 13.79 4.88 19.77
CA ARG A 64 14.54 5.24 20.97
C ARG A 64 15.93 4.64 20.75
N ARG A 65 16.86 5.52 20.42
CA ARG A 65 18.28 5.28 20.60
C ARG A 65 18.45 5.16 22.10
N VAL A 66 18.38 3.93 22.60
CA VAL A 66 18.85 3.63 23.96
C VAL A 66 20.37 3.81 23.94
N PRO A 67 20.94 4.40 25.01
CA PRO A 67 22.32 4.87 25.07
C PRO A 67 23.36 3.77 24.93
#